data_AF-A0A7W1WKE8-F1
#
_entry.id   AF-A0A7W1WKE8-F1
#
_cell.length_a   1.000
_cell.length_b   1.000
_cell.length_c   1.000
_cell.angle_alpha   90.00
_cell.angle_beta   90.00
_cell.angle_gamma   90.00
#
_symmetry.space_group_name_H-M   'P 1'
#
loop_
_entity.id
_entity.type
_entity.pdbx_description
1 polymer ?
#
loop_
_entity_poly.entity_id
_entity_poly.type
_entity_poly.pdbx_seq_one_letter_code
_entity_poly.pdbx_strand_id
1 'polypeptide(L)'
;MGRIDLLVQEGFYGNRSDFIRTAIRNQLETQGDAVTRTIERHTMELGLRDYGRAELESLRDKGEVLHVRVVGLARIGADVSPELARATIGSITVLGALQASADIKEALADRIR
;
A
#
# COMPACT_ATOMS: atom_id res chain seq x y z
N MET A 1 27.04 -0.97 -12.84
CA MET A 1 27.39 -1.28 -11.43
C MET A 1 28.67 -0.58 -10.99
N GLY A 2 29.78 -0.68 -11.73
CA GLY A 2 31.06 -0.04 -11.33
C GLY A 2 31.05 1.47 -11.08
N ARG A 3 30.12 2.25 -11.67
CA ARG A 3 29.97 3.68 -11.34
C ARG A 3 29.48 3.93 -9.90
N ILE A 4 28.65 3.03 -9.38
CA ILE A 4 28.19 3.11 -7.98
C ILE A 4 29.36 2.79 -7.06
N ASP A 5 30.12 1.76 -7.40
CA ASP A 5 31.28 1.35 -6.60
C ASP A 5 32.35 2.46 -6.58
N LEU A 6 32.56 3.15 -7.70
CA LEU A 6 33.44 4.33 -7.76
C LEU A 6 32.93 5.47 -6.86
N LEU A 7 31.63 5.79 -6.88
CA LEU A 7 31.06 6.82 -6.01
C LEU A 7 31.22 6.50 -4.53
N VAL A 8 31.10 5.22 -4.16
CA VAL A 8 31.33 4.76 -2.79
C VAL A 8 32.82 4.82 -2.43
N GLN A 9 33.70 4.37 -3.35
CA GLN A 9 35.14 4.37 -3.14
C GLN A 9 35.71 5.79 -2.97
N GLU A 10 35.21 6.75 -3.73
CA GLU A 10 35.59 8.17 -3.63
C GLU A 10 34.92 8.89 -2.44
N GLY A 11 34.13 8.17 -1.63
CA GLY A 11 33.55 8.69 -0.39
C GLY A 11 32.31 9.57 -0.57
N PHE A 12 31.71 9.64 -1.77
CA PHE A 12 30.45 10.38 -1.98
C PHE A 12 29.26 9.74 -1.25
N TYR A 13 29.32 8.43 -1.00
CA TYR A 13 28.30 7.68 -0.26
C TYR A 13 28.96 6.66 0.66
N GLY A 14 28.37 6.43 1.83
CA GLY A 14 28.95 5.52 2.83
C GLY A 14 28.92 4.04 2.41
N ASN A 15 27.99 3.65 1.54
CA ASN A 15 27.90 2.31 0.95
C ASN A 15 26.91 2.29 -0.22
N ARG A 16 26.82 1.15 -0.92
CA ARG A 16 25.87 0.96 -2.04
C ARG A 16 24.42 1.15 -1.62
N SER A 17 24.03 0.68 -0.43
CA SER A 17 22.65 0.80 0.06
C SER A 17 22.27 2.26 0.34
N ASP A 18 23.22 3.05 0.82
CA ASP A 18 23.05 4.49 1.02
C ASP A 18 22.86 5.23 -0.30
N PHE A 19 23.71 4.96 -1.30
CA PHE A 19 23.52 5.48 -2.65
C PHE A 19 22.14 5.13 -3.21
N ILE A 20 21.73 3.85 -3.14
CA ILE A 20 20.45 3.39 -3.67
C ILE A 20 19.28 4.09 -2.97
N ARG A 21 19.32 4.18 -1.63
CA ARG A 21 18.25 4.84 -0.86
C ARG A 21 18.15 6.33 -1.19
N THR A 22 19.29 7.00 -1.39
CA THR A 22 19.35 8.40 -1.77
C THR A 22 18.84 8.61 -3.20
N ALA A 23 19.29 7.80 -4.16
CA ALA A 23 18.85 7.88 -5.55
C ALA A 23 17.34 7.64 -5.70
N ILE A 24 16.79 6.66 -4.97
CA ILE A 24 15.34 6.40 -4.95
C ILE A 24 14.59 7.63 -4.43
N ARG A 25 15.02 8.20 -3.31
CA ARG A 25 14.38 9.40 -2.73
C ARG A 25 14.36 10.56 -3.72
N ASN A 26 15.50 10.85 -4.33
CA ASN A 26 15.64 11.94 -5.30
C ASN A 26 14.76 11.70 -6.54
N GLN A 27 14.68 10.46 -7.02
CA GLN A 27 13.82 10.12 -8.16
C GLN A 27 12.33 10.24 -7.80
N LEU A 28 11.92 9.83 -6.61
CA LEU A 28 10.54 9.98 -6.14
C LEU A 28 10.17 11.46 -5.96
N GLU A 29 11.07 12.28 -5.44
CA GLU A 29 10.88 13.73 -5.35
C GLU A 29 10.74 14.37 -6.74
N THR A 30 11.63 14.00 -7.67
CA THR A 30 11.59 14.48 -9.06
C THR A 30 10.27 14.13 -9.76
N GLN A 31 9.69 12.97 -9.45
CA GLN A 31 8.42 12.52 -10.02
C GLN A 31 7.20 12.86 -9.13
N GLY A 32 7.41 13.58 -8.02
CA GLY A 32 6.43 13.76 -6.95
C GLY A 32 5.09 14.28 -7.44
N ASP A 33 5.11 15.35 -8.23
CA ASP A 33 3.90 15.96 -8.79
C ASP A 33 3.11 15.00 -9.70
N ALA A 34 3.80 14.20 -10.51
CA ALA A 34 3.16 13.23 -11.39
C ALA A 34 2.51 12.08 -10.59
N VAL A 35 3.16 11.66 -9.51
CA VAL A 35 2.62 10.67 -8.57
C VAL A 35 1.41 11.22 -7.83
N THR A 36 1.49 12.43 -7.26
CA THR A 36 0.38 13.08 -6.55
C THR A 36 -0.85 13.23 -7.44
N ARG A 37 -0.70 13.76 -8.67
CA ARG A 37 -1.81 13.86 -9.63
C ARG A 37 -2.44 12.50 -9.96
N THR A 38 -1.63 11.45 -9.99
CA THR A 38 -2.11 10.08 -10.25
C THR A 38 -2.90 9.55 -9.06
N ILE A 39 -2.42 9.76 -7.83
CA ILE A 39 -3.12 9.39 -6.59
C ILE A 39 -4.50 10.06 -6.56
N GLU A 40 -4.57 11.36 -6.82
CA GLU A 40 -5.82 12.12 -6.86
C GLU A 40 -6.78 11.60 -7.94
N ARG A 41 -6.27 11.43 -9.18
CA ARG A 41 -7.08 10.93 -10.31
C ARG A 41 -7.70 9.56 -10.05
N HIS A 42 -6.98 8.67 -9.38
CA HIS A 42 -7.47 7.33 -9.05
C HIS A 42 -8.18 7.27 -7.69
N THR A 43 -8.29 8.40 -6.99
CA THR A 43 -8.93 8.51 -5.68
C THR A 43 -8.31 7.54 -4.68
N MET A 44 -6.98 7.46 -4.69
CA MET A 44 -6.22 6.57 -3.82
C MET A 44 -5.83 7.28 -2.54
N GLU A 45 -5.81 6.53 -1.45
CA GLU A 45 -5.38 7.01 -0.15
C GLU A 45 -3.89 6.75 0.04
N LEU A 46 -3.15 7.78 0.44
CA LEU A 46 -1.71 7.67 0.69
C LEU A 46 -1.44 7.34 2.15
N GLY A 47 -0.61 6.33 2.40
CA GLY A 47 -0.12 5.98 3.74
C GLY A 47 -0.63 4.63 4.24
N LEU A 48 -0.97 4.59 5.54
CA LEU A 48 -1.44 3.39 6.22
C LEU A 48 -2.95 3.48 6.46
N ARG A 49 -3.69 2.45 6.04
CA ARG A 49 -5.10 2.26 6.34
C ARG A 49 -5.31 0.99 7.14
N ASP A 50 -6.04 1.09 8.25
CA ASP A 50 -6.35 -0.01 9.15
C ASP A 50 -7.86 -0.20 9.18
N TYR A 51 -8.31 -1.39 8.79
CA TYR A 51 -9.72 -1.76 8.73
C TYR A 51 -10.02 -2.76 9.85
N GLY A 52 -10.73 -2.29 10.88
CA GLY A 52 -11.12 -3.10 12.04
C GLY A 52 -12.53 -3.68 11.90
N ARG A 53 -12.86 -4.65 12.77
CA ARG A 53 -14.18 -5.29 12.80
C ARG A 53 -15.32 -4.27 12.91
N ALA A 54 -15.23 -3.32 13.84
CA ALA A 54 -16.30 -2.36 14.12
C ALA A 54 -16.62 -1.46 12.90
N GLU A 55 -15.62 -1.06 12.13
CA GLU A 55 -15.80 -0.27 10.92
C GLU A 55 -16.52 -1.08 9.84
N LEU A 56 -16.08 -2.33 9.61
CA LEU A 56 -16.70 -3.21 8.61
C LEU A 56 -18.12 -3.63 9.03
N GLU A 57 -18.39 -3.84 10.31
CA GLU A 57 -19.75 -4.10 10.81
C GLU A 57 -20.66 -2.89 10.56
N SER A 58 -20.18 -1.68 10.83
CA SER A 58 -20.96 -0.47 10.53
C SER A 58 -21.26 -0.32 9.03
N LEU A 59 -20.30 -0.64 8.16
CA LEU A 59 -20.51 -0.62 6.71
C LEU A 59 -21.53 -1.68 6.27
N ARG A 60 -21.43 -2.90 6.82
CA ARG A 60 -22.39 -3.98 6.56
C ARG A 60 -23.80 -3.56 6.96
N ASP A 61 -23.96 -2.99 8.15
CA ASP A 61 -25.28 -2.60 8.68
C ASP A 61 -25.89 -1.43 7.88
N LYS A 62 -25.06 -0.61 7.23
CA LYS A 62 -25.48 0.43 6.27
C LYS A 62 -25.71 -0.11 4.85
N GLY A 63 -25.31 -1.35 4.56
CA GLY A 63 -25.33 -1.91 3.20
C GLY A 63 -24.32 -1.25 2.25
N GLU A 64 -23.26 -0.65 2.79
CA GLU A 64 -22.21 0.01 2.02
C GLU A 64 -21.08 -0.95 1.64
N VAL A 65 -20.50 -0.73 0.46
CA VAL A 65 -19.38 -1.53 -0.06
C VAL A 65 -18.13 -0.67 -0.09
N LEU A 66 -17.09 -1.14 0.60
CA LEU A 66 -15.78 -0.53 0.66
C LEU A 66 -14.94 -0.90 -0.56
N HIS A 67 -14.40 0.13 -1.23
CA HIS A 67 -13.41 -0.02 -2.28
C HIS A 67 -12.06 0.49 -1.77
N VAL A 68 -11.19 -0.44 -1.37
CA VAL A 68 -9.88 -0.12 -0.82
C VAL A 68 -8.93 0.27 -1.95
N ARG A 69 -8.45 1.51 -1.95
CA ARG A 69 -7.46 2.01 -2.91
C ARG A 69 -6.35 2.71 -2.14
N VAL A 70 -5.21 2.06 -1.96
CA VAL A 70 -4.14 2.55 -1.08
C VAL A 70 -2.80 2.58 -1.81
N VAL A 71 -2.04 3.65 -1.63
CA VAL A 71 -0.61 3.71 -1.92
C VAL A 71 0.14 3.69 -0.59
N GLY A 72 0.80 2.57 -0.29
CA GLY A 72 1.41 2.32 1.02
C GLY A 72 0.99 0.98 1.62
N LEU A 73 0.32 1.00 2.78
CA LEU A 73 -0.05 -0.21 3.51
C LEU A 73 -1.55 -0.23 3.80
N ALA A 74 -2.23 -1.30 3.40
CA ALA A 74 -3.56 -1.63 3.90
C ALA A 74 -3.44 -2.78 4.90
N ARG A 75 -4.01 -2.61 6.10
CA ARG A 75 -4.11 -3.64 7.11
C ARG A 75 -5.58 -3.95 7.38
N ILE A 76 -5.91 -5.23 7.41
CA ILE A 76 -7.19 -5.74 7.89
C ILE A 76 -6.92 -6.39 9.24
N GLY A 77 -7.68 -5.99 10.26
CA GLY A 77 -7.55 -6.48 11.62
C GLY A 77 -7.67 -8.00 11.71
N ALA A 78 -6.88 -8.62 12.58
CA ALA A 78 -6.89 -10.08 12.78
C ALA A 78 -8.22 -10.59 13.40
N ASP A 79 -9.01 -9.68 13.97
CA ASP A 79 -10.35 -9.93 14.49
C ASP A 79 -11.44 -9.88 13.41
N VAL A 80 -11.15 -9.43 12.20
CA VAL A 80 -12.12 -9.44 11.10
C VAL A 80 -12.35 -10.87 10.62
N SER A 81 -13.62 -11.30 10.50
CA SER A 81 -13.92 -12.59 9.90
C SER A 81 -13.88 -12.52 8.36
N PRO A 82 -13.51 -13.61 7.66
CA PRO A 82 -13.51 -13.65 6.20
C PRO A 82 -14.87 -13.32 5.58
N GLU A 83 -15.97 -13.73 6.24
CA GLU A 83 -17.34 -13.46 5.78
C GLU A 83 -17.68 -11.97 5.90
N LEU A 84 -17.30 -11.33 7.02
CA LEU A 84 -17.51 -9.89 7.21
C LEU A 84 -16.72 -9.08 6.18
N ALA A 85 -15.46 -9.45 5.96
CA ALA A 85 -14.62 -8.82 4.95
C ALA A 85 -15.22 -8.98 3.55
N ARG A 86 -15.73 -10.17 3.21
CA ARG A 86 -16.37 -10.42 1.91
C ARG A 86 -17.75 -9.78 1.77
N ALA A 87 -18.47 -9.56 2.86
CA ALA A 87 -19.74 -8.83 2.80
C ALA A 87 -19.54 -7.34 2.52
N THR A 88 -18.40 -6.78 2.92
CA THR A 88 -18.18 -5.33 2.93
C THR A 88 -17.15 -4.83 1.93
N ILE A 89 -16.16 -5.63 1.51
CA ILE A 89 -15.07 -5.17 0.66
C ILE A 89 -15.31 -5.58 -0.79
N GLY A 90 -15.65 -4.62 -1.67
CA GLY A 90 -15.91 -4.89 -3.08
C GLY A 90 -14.66 -5.05 -3.94
N SER A 91 -13.60 -4.31 -3.63
CA SER A 91 -12.32 -4.39 -4.34
C SER A 91 -11.17 -3.90 -3.48
N ILE A 92 -9.98 -4.48 -3.68
CA ILE A 92 -8.73 -4.06 -3.05
C ILE A 92 -7.70 -3.76 -4.14
N THR A 93 -7.15 -2.56 -4.14
CA THR A 93 -6.01 -2.15 -4.96
C THR A 93 -4.98 -1.49 -4.05
N VAL A 94 -3.84 -2.15 -3.86
CA VAL A 94 -2.79 -1.69 -2.94
C VAL A 94 -1.46 -1.61 -3.66
N LEU A 95 -0.97 -0.38 -3.84
CA LEU A 95 0.37 -0.12 -4.33
C LEU A 95 1.33 -0.08 -3.14
N GLY A 96 1.79 -1.27 -2.74
CA GLY A 96 2.67 -1.47 -1.60
C GLY A 96 2.45 -2.83 -0.96
N ALA A 97 1.88 -2.87 0.24
CA ALA A 97 1.66 -4.12 0.97
C ALA A 97 0.23 -4.25 1.54
N LEU A 98 -0.33 -5.46 1.45
CA LEU A 98 -1.59 -5.85 2.09
C LEU A 98 -1.32 -6.81 3.25
N GLN A 99 -1.60 -6.36 4.46
CA GLN A 99 -1.53 -7.15 5.68
C GLN A 99 -2.93 -7.62 6.07
N ALA A 100 -3.15 -8.93 6.03
CA ALA A 100 -4.38 -9.60 6.43
C ALA A 100 -4.06 -11.06 6.78
N SER A 101 -4.95 -11.72 7.53
CA SER A 101 -4.84 -13.17 7.77
C SER A 101 -4.95 -13.96 6.45
N ALA A 102 -4.45 -15.20 6.45
CA ALA A 102 -4.51 -16.06 5.27
C ALA A 102 -5.95 -16.27 4.79
N ASP A 103 -6.86 -16.58 5.71
CA ASP A 103 -8.28 -16.82 5.43
C ASP A 103 -8.96 -15.60 4.77
N ILE A 104 -8.63 -14.38 5.19
CA ILE A 104 -9.15 -13.15 4.58
C ILE A 104 -8.59 -12.97 3.16
N LYS A 105 -7.28 -13.23 2.97
CA LYS A 105 -6.65 -13.14 1.64
C LYS A 105 -7.26 -14.14 0.67
N GLU A 106 -7.56 -15.36 1.14
CA GLU A 106 -8.25 -16.38 0.34
C GLU A 106 -9.69 -15.96 0.02
N ALA A 107 -10.43 -15.48 1.01
CA ALA A 107 -11.82 -15.05 0.83
C ALA A 107 -11.99 -13.85 -0.11
N LEU A 108 -10.95 -13.03 -0.27
CA LEU A 108 -10.91 -11.84 -1.12
C LEU A 108 -10.00 -11.99 -2.34
N ALA A 109 -9.52 -13.20 -2.65
CA ALA A 109 -8.55 -13.42 -3.73
C ALA A 109 -9.06 -12.92 -5.09
N ASP A 110 -10.37 -13.03 -5.36
CA ASP A 110 -11.04 -12.54 -6.56
C ASP A 110 -11.20 -11.01 -6.61
N ARG A 111 -10.94 -10.32 -5.50
CA ARG A 111 -11.16 -8.87 -5.32
C ARG A 111 -9.87 -8.08 -5.18
N ILE A 112 -8.73 -8.76 -5.03
CA ILE A 112 -7.40 -8.14 -4.95
C ILE A 112 -6.86 -7.91 -6.37
N ARG A 113 -6.42 -6.68 -6.65
CA ARG A 113 -5.83 -6.23 -7.92
C ARG A 113 -4.47 -5.59 -7.71
#